data_AF-A0ABD3LSM2-F1
#
_entry.id   AF-A0ABD3LSM2-F1
#
_cell.length_a   1.000
_cell.length_b   1.000
_cell.length_c   1.000
_cell.angle_alpha   90.00
_cell.angle_beta   90.00
_cell.angle_gamma   90.00
#
_symmetry.space_group_name_H-M   'P 1'
#
loop_
_entity.id
_entity.type
_entity.pdbx_description
1 polymer ?
#
loop_
_entity_poly.entity_id
_entity_poly.type
_entity_poly.pdbx_seq_one_letter_code
_entity_poly.pdbx_strand_id
1 'polypeptide(L)'
;MSFMYISDLWNIRSFVIVSLLLQIFLILYAPIRKQSRNDCLLWSAYLMANWVAPFAIGLISRNQGNSSAGAIEVEGALHAFWVSFLLLHFGCPDTMGAFSTDDSKLWGRYLASFIFQLGAAIYVFVKICPSDKSLVIPTILVLFAALIKNVERLWALYLTNIPRLREWALSKHTLSDVLVNKLVEELDVPRDGYSNEEETKLVESIVVKHAYCFFQIFKIFLVDLVFTHQQREISREYFCKVSAWDAMRIISVELQFMYEVLHTKLLAIHSKWSYIFRFIAFTNIVVAYVLFNRLKKNRLPELDVKITYALLLGGIALDVIALVMLVFSDWNVGRIKCCNTGSSKLDSFFHKLVSSPIDLKKPRFATCEVEPKADATNVFLDTPFIFRRWSESIYASNLFF
;
A
#
# COMPACT_ATOMS: atom_id res chain seq x y z
N MET A 1 -26.36 -30.38 -2.96
CA MET A 1 -27.63 -29.68 -2.68
C MET A 1 -27.51 -28.61 -1.60
N SER A 2 -26.62 -28.75 -0.60
CA SER A 2 -26.40 -27.77 0.47
C SER A 2 -25.75 -26.45 0.04
N PHE A 3 -24.82 -26.45 -0.92
CA PHE A 3 -24.19 -25.21 -1.41
C PHE A 3 -25.15 -24.33 -2.26
N MET A 4 -26.16 -24.94 -2.89
CA MET A 4 -27.20 -24.23 -3.65
C MET A 4 -28.15 -23.45 -2.73
N TYR A 5 -28.53 -24.03 -1.59
CA TYR A 5 -29.41 -23.37 -0.63
C TYR A 5 -28.74 -22.20 0.10
N ILE A 6 -27.41 -22.31 0.33
CA ILE A 6 -26.62 -21.20 0.88
C ILE A 6 -26.54 -20.05 -0.13
N SER A 7 -26.41 -20.32 -1.42
CA SER A 7 -26.40 -19.27 -2.46
C SER A 7 -27.71 -18.48 -2.56
N ASP A 8 -28.86 -19.10 -2.27
CA ASP A 8 -30.16 -18.41 -2.29
C ASP A 8 -30.38 -17.53 -1.03
N LEU A 9 -29.70 -17.84 0.07
CA LEU A 9 -29.76 -17.06 1.32
C LEU A 9 -28.92 -15.77 1.25
N TRP A 10 -27.92 -15.72 0.38
CA TRP A 10 -26.97 -14.61 0.25
C TRP A 10 -27.15 -13.85 -1.07
N ASN A 11 -27.87 -12.73 -1.02
CA ASN A 11 -28.08 -11.84 -2.18
C ASN A 11 -26.74 -11.25 -2.66
N ILE A 12 -26.56 -11.09 -3.99
CA ILE A 12 -25.41 -10.43 -4.65
C ILE A 12 -25.01 -9.13 -3.93
N ARG A 13 -26.01 -8.35 -3.51
CA ARG A 13 -25.87 -7.12 -2.71
C ARG A 13 -24.95 -7.30 -1.51
N SER A 14 -25.09 -8.40 -0.77
CA SER A 14 -24.31 -8.67 0.44
C SER A 14 -22.83 -8.86 0.12
N PHE A 15 -22.49 -9.62 -0.93
CA PHE A 15 -21.10 -9.83 -1.33
C PHE A 15 -20.43 -8.54 -1.84
N VAL A 16 -21.18 -7.70 -2.55
CA VAL A 16 -20.70 -6.39 -3.00
C VAL A 16 -20.35 -5.50 -1.80
N ILE A 17 -21.22 -5.41 -0.80
CA ILE A 17 -20.96 -4.62 0.42
C ILE A 17 -19.79 -5.21 1.21
N VAL A 18 -19.77 -6.53 1.42
CA VAL A 18 -18.68 -7.22 2.13
C VAL A 18 -17.35 -6.98 1.43
N SER A 19 -17.31 -6.98 0.09
CA SER A 19 -16.08 -6.67 -0.65
C SER A 19 -15.54 -5.27 -0.32
N LEU A 20 -16.41 -4.25 -0.27
CA LEU A 20 -16.01 -2.89 0.08
C LEU A 20 -15.54 -2.78 1.53
N LEU A 21 -16.27 -3.40 2.46
CA LEU A 21 -15.90 -3.41 3.88
C LEU A 21 -14.54 -4.07 4.11
N LEU A 22 -14.23 -5.15 3.40
CA LEU A 22 -12.93 -5.80 3.46
C LEU A 22 -11.82 -4.88 2.94
N GLN A 23 -12.04 -4.12 1.86
CA GLN A 23 -11.05 -3.13 1.39
C GLN A 23 -10.81 -2.02 2.41
N ILE A 24 -11.87 -1.51 3.04
CA ILE A 24 -11.79 -0.49 4.10
C ILE A 24 -11.04 -1.05 5.32
N PHE A 25 -11.36 -2.28 5.73
CA PHE A 25 -10.65 -2.93 6.83
C PHE A 25 -9.15 -3.10 6.51
N LEU A 26 -8.82 -3.61 5.32
CA LEU A 26 -7.43 -3.82 4.91
C LEU A 26 -6.65 -2.50 4.85
N ILE A 27 -7.19 -1.41 4.29
CA ILE A 27 -6.44 -0.15 4.22
C ILE A 27 -6.15 0.45 5.60
N LEU A 28 -7.08 0.30 6.56
CA LEU A 28 -6.95 0.86 7.90
C LEU A 28 -6.05 0.02 8.82
N TYR A 29 -6.14 -1.31 8.72
CA TYR A 29 -5.42 -2.23 9.61
C TYR A 29 -4.09 -2.73 9.04
N ALA A 30 -3.82 -2.56 7.74
CA ALA A 30 -2.53 -2.92 7.14
C ALA A 30 -1.31 -2.27 7.84
N PRO A 31 -1.31 -0.98 8.23
CA PRO A 31 -0.18 -0.37 8.93
C PRO A 31 0.11 -1.01 10.31
N ILE A 32 -0.92 -1.56 10.96
CA ILE A 32 -0.83 -2.13 12.31
C ILE A 32 -0.04 -3.46 12.30
N ARG A 33 0.03 -4.14 11.16
CA ARG A 33 0.79 -5.39 10.99
C ARG A 33 2.25 -5.30 11.47
N LYS A 34 2.89 -4.15 11.28
CA LYS A 34 4.29 -3.91 11.70
C LYS A 34 4.48 -4.00 13.21
N GLN A 35 3.38 -3.96 13.95
CA GLN A 35 3.35 -3.74 15.39
C GLN A 35 2.69 -4.89 16.15
N SER A 36 2.13 -5.89 15.45
CA SER A 36 1.45 -7.03 16.05
C SER A 36 2.17 -8.34 15.73
N ARG A 37 2.16 -9.26 16.70
CA ARG A 37 2.57 -10.66 16.51
C ARG A 37 1.43 -11.52 15.94
N ASN A 38 0.18 -11.15 16.23
CA ASN A 38 -1.01 -11.91 15.88
C ASN A 38 -1.73 -11.27 14.70
N ASP A 39 -1.32 -11.65 13.50
CA ASP A 39 -1.91 -11.12 12.26
C ASP A 39 -3.06 -11.99 11.73
N CYS A 40 -3.59 -12.95 12.51
CA CYS A 40 -4.61 -13.89 12.04
C CYS A 40 -5.87 -13.21 11.49
N LEU A 41 -6.33 -12.13 12.12
CA LEU A 41 -7.50 -11.37 11.67
C LEU A 41 -7.21 -10.66 10.34
N LEU A 42 -6.04 -10.02 10.23
CA LEU A 42 -5.63 -9.33 9.01
C LEU A 42 -5.39 -10.32 7.87
N TRP A 43 -4.77 -11.45 8.17
CA TRP A 43 -4.57 -12.56 7.24
C TRP A 43 -5.89 -13.13 6.73
N SER A 44 -6.83 -13.39 7.64
CA SER A 44 -8.16 -13.88 7.28
C SER A 44 -8.92 -12.87 6.41
N ALA A 45 -8.90 -11.59 6.78
CA ALA A 45 -9.52 -10.53 5.97
C ALA A 45 -8.88 -10.42 4.57
N TYR A 46 -7.56 -10.56 4.48
CA TYR A 46 -6.83 -10.57 3.20
C TYR A 46 -7.25 -11.75 2.31
N LEU A 47 -7.30 -12.97 2.86
CA LEU A 47 -7.77 -14.14 2.13
C LEU A 47 -9.23 -13.98 1.68
N MET A 48 -10.08 -13.47 2.57
CA MET A 48 -11.49 -13.23 2.29
C MET A 48 -11.66 -12.20 1.16
N ALA A 49 -10.88 -11.11 1.17
CA ALA A 49 -10.94 -10.08 0.14
C ALA A 49 -10.57 -10.63 -1.25
N ASN A 50 -9.60 -11.55 -1.31
CA ASN A 50 -9.20 -12.21 -2.54
C ASN A 50 -10.22 -13.24 -3.05
N TRP A 51 -11.10 -13.75 -2.19
CA TRP A 51 -12.10 -14.76 -2.55
C TRP A 51 -13.47 -14.17 -2.89
N VAL A 52 -13.93 -13.18 -2.11
CA VAL A 52 -15.28 -12.59 -2.21
C VAL A 52 -15.54 -11.96 -3.57
N ALA A 53 -14.57 -11.21 -4.13
CA ALA A 53 -14.75 -10.54 -5.41
C ALA A 53 -14.91 -11.54 -6.59
N PRO A 54 -14.00 -12.50 -6.79
CA PRO A 54 -14.16 -13.58 -7.77
C PRO A 54 -15.46 -14.37 -7.63
N PHE A 55 -15.85 -14.68 -6.38
CA PHE A 55 -17.08 -15.42 -6.11
C PHE A 55 -18.31 -14.63 -6.55
N ALA A 56 -18.38 -13.34 -6.20
CA ALA A 56 -19.49 -12.47 -6.59
C ALA A 56 -19.57 -12.25 -8.10
N ILE A 57 -18.43 -12.09 -8.78
CA ILE A 57 -18.38 -12.00 -10.26
C ILE A 57 -18.93 -13.28 -10.88
N GLY A 58 -18.53 -14.45 -10.37
CA GLY A 58 -19.04 -15.74 -10.82
C GLY A 58 -20.55 -15.90 -10.62
N LEU A 59 -21.06 -15.47 -9.46
CA LEU A 59 -22.49 -15.49 -9.14
C LEU A 59 -23.30 -14.63 -10.12
N ILE A 60 -22.83 -13.40 -10.38
CA ILE A 60 -23.47 -12.48 -11.33
C ILE A 60 -23.43 -13.07 -12.75
N SER A 61 -22.28 -13.58 -13.19
CA SER A 61 -22.11 -14.21 -14.51
C SER A 61 -23.07 -15.38 -14.72
N ARG A 62 -23.24 -16.24 -13.71
CA ARG A 62 -24.18 -17.36 -13.74
C ARG A 62 -25.63 -16.90 -13.85
N ASN A 63 -26.04 -15.92 -13.04
CA ASN A 63 -27.42 -15.44 -13.03
C ASN A 63 -27.83 -14.80 -14.37
N GLN A 64 -26.86 -14.21 -15.08
CA GLN A 64 -27.08 -13.72 -16.43
C GLN A 64 -27.32 -14.86 -17.43
N GLY A 65 -26.74 -16.04 -17.24
CA GLY A 65 -26.94 -17.22 -18.10
C GLY A 65 -28.37 -17.77 -18.12
N ASN A 66 -29.13 -17.57 -17.03
CA ASN A 66 -30.36 -18.32 -16.75
C ASN A 66 -31.67 -17.50 -16.87
N SER A 67 -31.61 -16.20 -17.19
CA SER A 67 -32.77 -15.29 -17.08
C SER A 67 -33.42 -14.98 -18.45
N SER A 68 -34.73 -14.70 -18.48
CA SER A 68 -35.54 -14.37 -19.68
C SER A 68 -35.64 -12.86 -19.99
N ALA A 69 -35.72 -12.51 -21.29
CA ALA A 69 -35.33 -11.23 -21.90
C ALA A 69 -35.90 -9.89 -21.37
N GLY A 70 -36.99 -9.87 -20.57
CA GLY A 70 -37.75 -8.63 -20.28
C GLY A 70 -37.39 -7.86 -18.99
N ALA A 71 -36.99 -8.55 -17.91
CA ALA A 71 -36.61 -7.92 -16.63
C ALA A 71 -35.09 -7.62 -16.53
N ILE A 72 -34.33 -8.06 -17.53
CA ILE A 72 -32.85 -8.13 -17.54
C ILE A 72 -32.20 -6.77 -17.77
N GLU A 73 -32.88 -5.83 -18.43
CA GLU A 73 -32.19 -4.69 -19.04
C GLU A 73 -31.65 -3.69 -18.01
N VAL A 74 -32.45 -3.31 -17.01
CA VAL A 74 -32.07 -2.29 -16.02
C VAL A 74 -31.25 -2.91 -14.87
N GLU A 75 -31.66 -4.08 -14.39
CA GLU A 75 -30.95 -4.79 -13.33
C GLU A 75 -29.60 -5.31 -13.84
N GLY A 76 -29.53 -5.81 -15.08
CA GLY A 76 -28.28 -6.26 -15.70
C GLY A 76 -27.24 -5.15 -15.84
N ALA A 77 -27.63 -3.96 -16.31
CA ALA A 77 -26.71 -2.84 -16.49
C ALA A 77 -26.03 -2.44 -15.17
N LEU A 78 -26.78 -2.47 -14.07
CA LEU A 78 -26.23 -2.21 -12.75
C LEU A 78 -25.31 -3.33 -12.26
N HIS A 79 -25.68 -4.59 -12.51
CA HIS A 79 -24.82 -5.73 -12.17
C HIS A 79 -23.48 -5.70 -12.93
N ALA A 80 -23.46 -5.28 -14.20
CA ALA A 80 -22.23 -5.07 -14.95
C ALA A 80 -21.35 -3.97 -14.33
N PHE A 81 -21.99 -2.89 -13.85
CA PHE A 81 -21.31 -1.83 -13.11
C PHE A 81 -20.69 -2.36 -11.81
N TRP A 82 -21.43 -3.16 -11.03
CA TRP A 82 -20.92 -3.79 -9.81
C TRP A 82 -19.81 -4.81 -10.09
N VAL A 83 -19.87 -5.56 -11.18
CA VAL A 83 -18.79 -6.47 -11.60
C VAL A 83 -17.49 -5.71 -11.85
N SER A 84 -17.57 -4.51 -12.43
CA SER A 84 -16.39 -3.64 -12.61
C SER A 84 -15.80 -3.19 -11.27
N PHE A 85 -16.65 -2.89 -10.28
CA PHE A 85 -16.20 -2.59 -8.90
C PHE A 85 -15.63 -3.81 -8.18
N LEU A 86 -16.22 -4.98 -8.34
CA LEU A 86 -15.70 -6.23 -7.77
C LEU A 86 -14.31 -6.53 -8.35
N LEU A 87 -14.12 -6.32 -9.66
CA LEU A 87 -12.81 -6.44 -10.29
C LEU A 87 -11.83 -5.36 -9.78
N LEU A 88 -12.30 -4.14 -9.52
CA LEU A 88 -11.51 -3.08 -8.89
C LEU A 88 -11.04 -3.48 -7.47
N HIS A 89 -11.94 -4.06 -6.66
CA HIS A 89 -11.64 -4.53 -5.31
C HIS A 89 -10.69 -5.74 -5.31
N PHE A 90 -10.76 -6.60 -6.34
CA PHE A 90 -9.80 -7.69 -6.52
C PHE A 90 -8.35 -7.20 -6.66
N GLY A 91 -8.15 -5.96 -7.11
CA GLY A 91 -6.84 -5.31 -7.18
C GLY A 91 -6.16 -5.05 -5.83
N CYS A 92 -6.86 -5.21 -4.69
CA CYS A 92 -6.38 -5.00 -3.30
C CYS A 92 -5.93 -3.56 -3.01
N PRO A 93 -5.96 -3.06 -1.75
CA PRO A 93 -5.49 -1.71 -1.44
C PRO A 93 -3.99 -1.58 -1.66
N ASP A 94 -3.52 -0.34 -1.82
CA ASP A 94 -2.12 -0.06 -2.11
C ASP A 94 -1.17 -0.38 -0.95
N THR A 95 -1.70 -0.40 0.27
CA THR A 95 -0.99 -0.71 1.51
C THR A 95 -0.62 -2.18 1.64
N MET A 96 -1.26 -3.09 0.89
CA MET A 96 -0.97 -4.53 0.91
C MET A 96 -0.82 -5.06 -0.51
N GLY A 97 0.43 -5.25 -0.95
CA GLY A 97 0.75 -5.87 -2.24
C GLY A 97 0.78 -7.40 -2.15
N ALA A 98 1.38 -7.90 -1.09
CA ALA A 98 1.46 -9.31 -0.74
C ALA A 98 1.33 -9.46 0.78
N PHE A 99 0.64 -10.50 1.26
CA PHE A 99 0.59 -10.76 2.69
C PHE A 99 1.85 -11.49 3.14
N SER A 100 2.30 -12.49 2.39
CA SER A 100 3.63 -13.07 2.54
C SER A 100 4.47 -12.77 1.31
N THR A 101 5.78 -12.63 1.51
CA THR A 101 6.74 -12.64 0.41
C THR A 101 6.69 -13.96 -0.38
N ASP A 102 6.22 -15.07 0.21
CA ASP A 102 5.92 -16.31 -0.53
C ASP A 102 4.75 -16.17 -1.51
N ASP A 103 3.81 -15.26 -1.27
CA ASP A 103 2.71 -14.99 -2.21
C ASP A 103 3.24 -14.43 -3.55
N SER A 104 4.37 -13.71 -3.51
CA SER A 104 5.02 -13.21 -4.73
C SER A 104 5.59 -14.33 -5.61
N LYS A 105 5.94 -15.50 -5.04
CA LYS A 105 6.37 -16.67 -5.81
C LYS A 105 5.22 -17.23 -6.64
N LEU A 106 3.97 -17.01 -6.18
CA LEU A 106 2.74 -17.50 -6.79
C LEU A 106 2.06 -16.46 -7.70
N TRP A 107 2.77 -15.41 -8.15
CA TRP A 107 2.23 -14.37 -9.02
C TRP A 107 1.52 -14.93 -10.27
N GLY A 108 1.98 -16.08 -10.80
CA GLY A 108 1.34 -16.77 -11.93
C GLY A 108 -0.08 -17.28 -11.62
N ARG A 109 -0.37 -17.71 -10.39
CA ARG A 109 -1.73 -18.10 -9.96
C ARG A 109 -2.65 -16.90 -9.93
N TYR A 110 -2.16 -15.77 -9.42
CA TYR A 110 -2.89 -14.52 -9.44
C TYR A 110 -3.18 -14.05 -10.87
N LEU A 111 -2.19 -14.11 -11.77
CA LEU A 111 -2.38 -13.77 -13.18
C LEU A 111 -3.47 -14.63 -13.83
N ALA A 112 -3.42 -15.96 -13.64
CA ALA A 112 -4.43 -16.87 -14.19
C ALA A 112 -5.83 -16.55 -13.65
N SER A 113 -5.95 -16.29 -12.34
CA SER A 113 -7.21 -15.87 -11.71
C SER A 113 -7.71 -14.56 -12.30
N PHE A 114 -6.84 -13.56 -12.43
CA PHE A 114 -7.17 -12.26 -13.01
C PHE A 114 -7.68 -12.37 -14.45
N ILE A 115 -7.03 -13.17 -15.31
CA ILE A 115 -7.48 -13.39 -16.69
C ILE A 115 -8.89 -13.98 -16.71
N PHE A 116 -9.17 -14.98 -15.88
CA PHE A 116 -10.49 -15.59 -15.79
C PHE A 116 -11.56 -14.59 -15.32
N GLN A 117 -11.26 -13.81 -14.27
CA GLN A 117 -12.19 -12.81 -13.75
C GLN A 117 -12.43 -11.66 -14.73
N LEU A 118 -11.39 -11.22 -15.44
CA LEU A 118 -11.51 -10.22 -16.49
C LEU A 118 -12.37 -10.75 -17.65
N GLY A 119 -12.18 -12.01 -18.07
CA GLY A 119 -13.01 -12.66 -19.07
C GLY A 119 -14.48 -12.74 -18.65
N ALA A 120 -14.75 -13.12 -17.41
CA ALA A 120 -16.11 -13.14 -16.85
C ALA A 120 -16.74 -11.73 -16.81
N ALA A 121 -15.96 -10.71 -16.43
CA ALA A 121 -16.43 -9.33 -16.43
C ALA A 121 -16.77 -8.82 -17.84
N ILE A 122 -15.91 -9.12 -18.83
CA ILE A 122 -16.17 -8.79 -20.24
C ILE A 122 -17.41 -9.52 -20.77
N TYR A 123 -17.58 -10.80 -20.42
CA TYR A 123 -18.77 -11.58 -20.80
C TYR A 123 -20.06 -10.94 -20.28
N VAL A 124 -20.10 -10.60 -18.98
CA VAL A 124 -21.25 -9.90 -18.36
C VAL A 124 -21.49 -8.58 -19.06
N PHE A 125 -20.44 -7.80 -19.31
CA PHE A 125 -20.55 -6.50 -19.96
C PHE A 125 -21.11 -6.59 -21.39
N VAL A 126 -20.56 -7.47 -22.23
CA VAL A 126 -21.00 -7.63 -23.64
C VAL A 126 -22.46 -8.08 -23.73
N LYS A 127 -22.90 -8.96 -22.83
CA LYS A 127 -24.27 -9.47 -22.83
C LYS A 127 -25.31 -8.38 -22.50
N ILE A 128 -24.90 -7.34 -21.77
CA ILE A 128 -25.78 -6.33 -21.18
C ILE A 128 -25.67 -4.97 -21.90
N CYS A 129 -24.54 -4.71 -22.56
CA CYS A 129 -24.26 -3.54 -23.39
C CYS A 129 -25.36 -3.17 -24.41
N PRO A 130 -26.11 -4.11 -25.03
CA PRO A 130 -27.14 -3.76 -26.02
C PRO A 130 -28.36 -3.03 -25.44
N SER A 131 -28.67 -3.19 -24.15
CA SER A 131 -29.98 -2.84 -23.58
C SER A 131 -30.05 -1.47 -22.89
N ASP A 132 -29.03 -1.05 -22.14
CA ASP A 132 -29.03 0.27 -21.47
C ASP A 132 -27.71 1.02 -21.68
N LYS A 133 -27.75 2.02 -22.56
CA LYS A 133 -26.58 2.85 -22.91
C LYS A 133 -26.12 3.78 -21.78
N SER A 134 -26.95 4.01 -20.77
CA SER A 134 -26.70 5.06 -19.76
C SER A 134 -25.60 4.69 -18.76
N LEU A 135 -25.47 3.40 -18.41
CA LEU A 135 -24.43 2.89 -17.49
C LEU A 135 -23.19 2.34 -18.20
N VAL A 136 -23.18 2.27 -19.53
CA VAL A 136 -22.05 1.74 -20.32
C VAL A 136 -20.77 2.55 -20.07
N ILE A 137 -20.84 3.88 -20.20
CA ILE A 137 -19.66 4.75 -20.03
C ILE A 137 -19.12 4.68 -18.59
N PRO A 138 -19.93 4.85 -17.52
CA PRO A 138 -19.47 4.63 -16.15
C PRO A 138 -18.82 3.26 -15.94
N THR A 139 -19.40 2.19 -16.50
CA THR A 139 -18.89 0.82 -16.36
C THR A 139 -17.53 0.66 -17.01
N ILE A 140 -17.33 1.16 -18.23
CA ILE A 140 -16.03 1.12 -18.91
C ILE A 140 -14.97 1.89 -18.11
N LEU A 141 -15.31 3.06 -17.58
CA LEU A 141 -14.38 3.86 -16.76
C LEU A 141 -13.92 3.10 -15.51
N VAL A 142 -14.86 2.49 -14.78
CA VAL A 142 -14.53 1.69 -13.59
C VAL A 142 -13.77 0.42 -13.97
N LEU A 143 -14.14 -0.25 -15.06
CA LEU A 143 -13.44 -1.43 -15.57
C LEU A 143 -11.98 -1.09 -15.94
N PHE A 144 -11.75 0.06 -16.57
CA PHE A 144 -10.40 0.51 -16.91
C PHE A 144 -9.60 0.87 -15.66
N ALA A 145 -10.21 1.52 -14.65
CA ALA A 145 -9.58 1.72 -13.35
C ALA A 145 -9.24 0.38 -12.66
N ALA A 146 -10.13 -0.62 -12.79
CA ALA A 146 -9.89 -1.98 -12.28
C ALA A 146 -8.69 -2.63 -12.96
N LEU A 147 -8.59 -2.54 -14.29
CA LEU A 147 -7.43 -3.04 -15.04
C LEU A 147 -6.13 -2.43 -14.52
N ILE A 148 -6.09 -1.09 -14.36
CA ILE A 148 -4.91 -0.40 -13.84
C ILE A 148 -4.51 -0.96 -12.46
N LYS A 149 -5.42 -1.00 -11.49
CA LYS A 149 -5.10 -1.49 -10.13
C LYS A 149 -4.63 -2.94 -10.12
N ASN A 150 -5.23 -3.80 -10.94
CA ASN A 150 -4.86 -5.21 -11.02
C ASN A 150 -3.50 -5.41 -11.70
N VAL A 151 -3.19 -4.63 -12.75
CA VAL A 151 -1.88 -4.64 -13.39
C VAL A 151 -0.80 -4.11 -12.44
N GLU A 152 -1.09 -3.05 -11.67
CA GLU A 152 -0.18 -2.56 -10.63
C GLU A 152 0.11 -3.64 -9.57
N ARG A 153 -0.93 -4.36 -9.10
CA ARG A 153 -0.75 -5.49 -8.17
C ARG A 153 0.08 -6.62 -8.78
N LEU A 154 -0.20 -7.00 -10.02
CA LEU A 154 0.56 -8.02 -10.74
C LEU A 154 2.03 -7.63 -10.89
N TRP A 155 2.28 -6.37 -11.26
CA TRP A 155 3.62 -5.83 -11.40
C TRP A 155 4.37 -5.79 -10.07
N ALA A 156 3.69 -5.41 -8.98
CA ALA A 156 4.25 -5.46 -7.64
C ALA A 156 4.68 -6.89 -7.26
N LEU A 157 3.77 -7.87 -7.42
CA LEU A 157 4.06 -9.28 -7.13
C LEU A 157 5.22 -9.82 -7.99
N TYR A 158 5.27 -9.43 -9.26
CA TYR A 158 6.35 -9.80 -10.17
C TYR A 158 7.70 -9.22 -9.75
N LEU A 159 7.75 -7.95 -9.34
CA LEU A 159 8.98 -7.29 -8.89
C LEU A 159 9.48 -7.80 -7.54
N THR A 160 8.57 -8.16 -6.63
CA THR A 160 8.92 -8.73 -5.32
C THR A 160 9.45 -10.17 -5.39
N ASN A 161 9.35 -10.83 -6.55
CA ASN A 161 9.92 -12.16 -6.76
C ASN A 161 11.46 -12.12 -6.61
N ILE A 162 12.04 -13.00 -5.80
CA ILE A 162 13.47 -12.96 -5.39
C ILE A 162 14.45 -12.74 -6.55
N PRO A 163 14.35 -13.43 -7.71
CA PRO A 163 15.27 -13.19 -8.83
C PRO A 163 15.19 -11.77 -9.39
N ARG A 164 14.00 -11.18 -9.47
CA ARG A 164 13.79 -9.81 -9.96
C ARG A 164 14.15 -8.77 -8.90
N LEU A 165 13.87 -9.07 -7.63
CA LEU A 165 14.35 -8.26 -6.52
C LEU A 165 15.88 -8.20 -6.52
N ARG A 166 16.55 -9.30 -6.88
CA ARG A 166 18.00 -9.37 -7.05
C ARG A 166 18.52 -8.45 -8.15
N GLU A 167 17.94 -8.55 -9.34
CA GLU A 167 18.30 -7.68 -10.47
C GLU A 167 18.06 -6.20 -10.13
N TRP A 168 16.95 -5.88 -9.45
CA TRP A 168 16.66 -4.52 -9.00
C TRP A 168 17.68 -4.01 -8.00
N ALA A 169 18.04 -4.82 -6.99
CA ALA A 169 19.02 -4.43 -5.98
C ALA A 169 20.40 -4.18 -6.61
N LEU A 170 20.81 -5.03 -7.56
CA LEU A 170 22.05 -4.88 -8.32
C LEU A 170 22.04 -3.66 -9.23
N SER A 171 20.93 -3.38 -9.93
CA SER A 171 20.82 -2.19 -10.79
C SER A 171 20.99 -0.87 -10.03
N LYS A 172 20.73 -0.90 -8.71
CA LYS A 172 20.89 0.25 -7.82
C LYS A 172 22.19 0.20 -7.00
N HIS A 173 23.15 -0.65 -7.35
CA HIS A 173 24.44 -0.71 -6.66
C HIS A 173 25.20 0.61 -6.82
N THR A 174 25.26 1.16 -8.03
CA THR A 174 25.91 2.45 -8.31
C THR A 174 25.34 3.59 -7.46
N LEU A 175 24.02 3.57 -7.17
CA LEU A 175 23.41 4.54 -6.26
C LEU A 175 23.87 4.34 -4.82
N SER A 176 24.08 3.10 -4.38
CA SER A 176 24.64 2.80 -3.05
C SER A 176 26.03 3.42 -2.91
N ASP A 177 26.91 3.22 -3.90
CA ASP A 177 28.29 3.73 -3.87
C ASP A 177 28.34 5.27 -3.80
N VAL A 178 27.48 5.96 -4.56
CA VAL A 178 27.34 7.42 -4.49
C VAL A 178 26.88 7.89 -3.10
N LEU A 179 25.94 7.17 -2.48
CA LEU A 179 25.43 7.50 -1.15
C LEU A 179 26.45 7.21 -0.05
N VAL A 180 27.25 6.16 -0.20
CA VAL A 180 28.36 5.82 0.69
C VAL A 180 29.38 6.95 0.71
N ASN A 181 29.80 7.44 -0.47
CA ASN A 181 30.73 8.57 -0.55
C ASN A 181 30.16 9.84 0.10
N LYS A 182 28.87 10.12 -0.11
CA LYS A 182 28.19 11.28 0.51
C LYS A 182 28.10 11.16 2.04
N LEU A 183 27.92 9.95 2.56
CA LEU A 183 27.95 9.70 4.01
C LEU A 183 29.36 9.88 4.59
N VAL A 184 30.40 9.46 3.86
CA VAL A 184 31.81 9.66 4.26
C VAL A 184 32.15 11.15 4.32
N GLU A 185 31.78 11.91 3.30
CA GLU A 185 31.95 13.38 3.32
C GLU A 185 31.27 14.03 4.53
N GLU A 186 30.06 13.57 4.90
CA GLU A 186 29.35 14.08 6.10
C GLU A 186 29.97 13.62 7.43
N LEU A 187 30.75 12.54 7.43
CA LEU A 187 31.48 12.03 8.59
C LEU A 187 32.84 12.72 8.79
N ASP A 188 33.48 13.16 7.70
CA ASP A 188 34.80 13.79 7.69
C ASP A 188 34.76 15.30 7.96
N VAL A 189 33.59 15.95 7.78
CA VAL A 189 33.41 17.35 8.20
C VAL A 189 33.52 17.42 9.72
N PRO A 190 34.48 18.19 10.28
CA PRO A 190 34.52 18.44 11.72
C PRO A 190 33.17 18.99 12.13
N ARG A 191 32.57 18.39 13.15
CA ARG A 191 31.36 18.91 13.79
C ARG A 191 31.76 20.19 14.51
N ASP A 192 31.98 21.27 13.77
CA ASP A 192 32.39 22.56 14.31
C ASP A 192 31.30 23.07 15.26
N GLY A 193 31.65 23.07 16.55
CA GLY A 193 31.08 23.91 17.58
C GLY A 193 29.64 23.65 17.98
N TYR A 194 29.36 22.54 18.67
CA TYR A 194 28.36 22.53 19.76
C TYR A 194 28.79 21.53 20.83
N SER A 195 29.77 21.94 21.63
CA SER A 195 30.00 21.38 22.97
C SER A 195 28.87 21.86 23.87
N ASN A 196 28.02 20.95 24.35
CA ASN A 196 27.42 20.94 25.68
C ASN A 196 26.66 19.63 25.92
N GLU A 197 26.75 19.14 27.15
CA GLU A 197 26.35 17.82 27.65
C GLU A 197 24.81 17.60 27.75
N GLU A 198 24.09 17.83 26.66
CA GLU A 198 22.74 17.28 26.46
C GLU A 198 22.77 16.53 25.13
N GLU A 199 22.40 15.25 25.11
CA GLU A 199 22.34 14.43 23.89
C GLU A 199 21.64 15.20 22.76
N THR A 200 22.40 15.77 21.82
CA THR A 200 21.85 16.58 20.73
C THR A 200 21.08 15.66 19.78
N LYS A 201 19.80 15.48 20.09
CA LYS A 201 18.88 14.59 19.38
C LYS A 201 18.80 14.99 17.91
N LEU A 202 19.20 14.08 17.01
CA LEU A 202 19.15 14.33 15.57
C LEU A 202 17.74 14.77 15.13
N VAL A 203 17.70 15.82 14.30
CA VAL A 203 16.46 16.28 13.64
C VAL A 203 15.87 15.09 12.87
N GLU A 204 14.56 14.86 13.00
CA GLU A 204 13.87 13.70 12.41
C GLU A 204 14.13 13.58 10.89
N SER A 205 14.22 14.73 10.23
CA SER A 205 14.46 14.81 8.81
C SER A 205 15.90 14.40 8.39
N ILE A 206 16.87 14.38 9.31
CA ILE A 206 18.23 13.85 9.11
C ILE A 206 18.23 12.35 9.38
N VAL A 207 17.53 11.90 10.43
CA VAL A 207 17.32 10.47 10.73
C VAL A 207 16.76 9.73 9.51
N VAL A 208 15.71 10.27 8.87
CA VAL A 208 15.11 9.66 7.68
C VAL A 208 16.09 9.62 6.49
N LYS A 209 16.93 10.65 6.33
CA LYS A 209 17.95 10.70 5.27
C LYS A 209 19.02 9.62 5.49
N HIS A 210 19.58 9.54 6.70
CA HIS A 210 20.60 8.56 7.04
C HIS A 210 20.04 7.13 6.95
N ALA A 211 18.84 6.90 7.48
CA ALA A 211 18.14 5.62 7.35
C ALA A 211 17.91 5.22 5.89
N TYR A 212 17.61 6.17 5.00
CA TYR A 212 17.48 5.88 3.58
C TYR A 212 18.83 5.48 2.96
N CYS A 213 19.93 6.16 3.30
CA CYS A 213 21.27 5.76 2.84
C CYS A 213 21.63 4.36 3.34
N PHE A 214 21.44 4.08 4.62
CA PHE A 214 21.67 2.76 5.20
C PHE A 214 20.79 1.71 4.57
N PHE A 215 19.50 1.97 4.36
CA PHE A 215 18.63 1.07 3.62
C PHE A 215 19.18 0.75 2.22
N GLN A 216 19.73 1.73 1.48
CA GLN A 216 20.32 1.45 0.16
C GLN A 216 21.57 0.54 0.22
N ILE A 217 22.30 0.56 1.33
CA ILE A 217 23.43 -0.33 1.61
C ILE A 217 22.92 -1.72 2.05
N PHE A 218 22.04 -1.76 3.04
CA PHE A 218 21.54 -2.98 3.70
C PHE A 218 20.51 -3.77 2.86
N LYS A 219 19.85 -3.17 1.87
CA LYS A 219 18.89 -3.88 0.98
C LYS A 219 19.50 -5.10 0.28
N ILE A 220 20.83 -5.15 0.16
CA ILE A 220 21.61 -6.26 -0.41
C ILE A 220 21.31 -7.57 0.37
N PHE A 221 20.99 -7.47 1.67
CA PHE A 221 20.58 -8.62 2.48
C PHE A 221 19.26 -9.24 2.07
N LEU A 222 18.31 -8.46 1.55
CA LEU A 222 17.01 -8.98 1.10
C LEU A 222 17.12 -9.96 -0.08
N VAL A 223 18.32 -10.08 -0.62
CA VAL A 223 18.64 -10.74 -1.89
C VAL A 223 19.71 -11.84 -1.70
N ASP A 224 20.12 -12.10 -0.46
CA ASP A 224 21.22 -13.01 -0.09
C ASP A 224 22.58 -12.61 -0.69
N LEU A 225 22.86 -11.31 -0.76
CA LEU A 225 24.15 -10.78 -1.18
C LEU A 225 24.96 -10.28 0.04
N VAL A 226 26.28 -10.22 -0.12
CA VAL A 226 27.23 -9.87 0.96
C VAL A 226 27.74 -8.42 0.79
N PHE A 227 28.04 -7.75 1.91
CA PHE A 227 28.64 -6.43 1.90
C PHE A 227 30.00 -6.36 1.23
N THR A 228 30.28 -5.21 0.63
CA THR A 228 31.65 -4.76 0.39
C THR A 228 32.31 -4.38 1.73
N HIS A 229 33.62 -4.61 1.86
CA HIS A 229 34.38 -4.26 3.07
C HIS A 229 34.17 -2.80 3.50
N GLN A 230 34.22 -1.89 2.53
CA GLN A 230 34.03 -0.45 2.72
C GLN A 230 32.67 -0.09 3.34
N GLN A 231 31.58 -0.68 2.85
CA GLN A 231 30.23 -0.44 3.35
C GLN A 231 30.08 -0.84 4.84
N ARG A 232 30.72 -1.96 5.21
CA ARG A 232 30.71 -2.47 6.59
C ARG A 232 31.49 -1.57 7.55
N GLU A 233 32.63 -1.06 7.11
CA GLU A 233 33.51 -0.20 7.90
C GLU A 233 32.86 1.16 8.20
N ILE A 234 32.30 1.81 7.18
CA ILE A 234 31.58 3.08 7.30
C ILE A 234 30.36 2.94 8.21
N SER A 235 29.61 1.84 8.09
CA SER A 235 28.47 1.58 8.98
C SER A 235 28.91 1.47 10.44
N ARG A 236 30.00 0.74 10.73
CA ARG A 236 30.54 0.60 12.08
C ARG A 236 30.98 1.95 12.65
N GLU A 237 31.74 2.71 11.87
CA GLU A 237 32.23 4.01 12.30
C GLU A 237 31.08 4.97 12.63
N TYR A 238 30.05 5.02 11.77
CA TYR A 238 28.87 5.83 11.98
C TYR A 238 28.14 5.45 13.28
N PHE A 239 27.81 4.17 13.47
CA PHE A 239 27.06 3.72 14.65
C PHE A 239 27.88 3.80 15.95
N CYS A 240 29.21 3.81 15.89
CA CYS A 240 30.06 4.11 17.06
C CYS A 240 30.05 5.59 17.47
N LYS A 241 29.79 6.51 16.52
CA LYS A 241 29.76 7.97 16.76
C LYS A 241 28.38 8.49 17.18
N VAL A 242 27.31 7.73 16.97
CA VAL A 242 25.91 8.15 17.19
C VAL A 242 25.38 7.59 18.51
N SER A 243 24.51 8.36 19.19
CA SER A 243 23.87 7.90 20.43
C SER A 243 23.01 6.65 20.19
N ALA A 244 22.86 5.80 21.20
CA ALA A 244 22.03 4.59 21.11
C ALA A 244 20.58 4.93 20.70
N TRP A 245 20.05 6.05 21.17
CA TRP A 245 18.71 6.54 20.83
C TRP A 245 18.57 6.90 19.35
N ASP A 246 19.53 7.63 18.79
CA ASP A 246 19.49 8.02 17.39
C ASP A 246 19.79 6.83 16.47
N ALA A 247 20.65 5.90 16.89
CA ALA A 247 20.86 4.63 16.21
C ALA A 247 19.57 3.81 16.12
N MET A 248 18.85 3.66 17.24
CA MET A 248 17.55 2.97 17.27
C MET A 248 16.52 3.64 16.35
N ARG A 249 16.47 4.98 16.33
CA ARG A 249 15.59 5.74 15.43
C ARG A 249 15.93 5.47 13.96
N ILE A 250 17.21 5.49 13.60
CA ILE A 250 17.66 5.20 12.23
C ILE A 250 17.26 3.78 11.82
N ILE A 251 17.54 2.79 12.66
CA ILE A 251 17.19 1.38 12.41
C ILE A 251 15.67 1.21 12.25
N SER A 252 14.87 1.89 13.08
CA SER A 252 13.40 1.81 12.96
C SER A 252 12.87 2.29 11.62
N VAL A 253 13.48 3.33 11.05
CA VAL A 253 13.13 3.87 9.73
C VAL A 253 13.68 2.99 8.61
N GLU A 254 14.85 2.39 8.81
CA GLU A 254 15.42 1.43 7.86
C GLU A 254 14.56 0.17 7.73
N LEU A 255 14.13 -0.41 8.86
CA LEU A 255 13.22 -1.56 8.90
C LEU A 255 11.88 -1.23 8.25
N GLN A 256 11.38 -0.01 8.43
CA GLN A 256 10.21 0.48 7.72
C GLN A 256 10.41 0.42 6.20
N PHE A 257 11.56 0.85 5.67
CA PHE A 257 11.86 0.76 4.25
C PHE A 257 11.98 -0.67 3.75
N MET A 258 12.63 -1.56 4.50
CA MET A 258 12.70 -2.98 4.16
C MET A 258 11.31 -3.61 4.09
N TYR A 259 10.46 -3.34 5.08
CA TYR A 259 9.09 -3.80 5.07
C TYR A 259 8.31 -3.29 3.87
N GLU A 260 8.41 -1.99 3.57
CA GLU A 260 7.70 -1.39 2.43
C GLU A 260 8.11 -2.06 1.12
N VAL A 261 9.39 -2.39 0.94
CA VAL A 261 9.89 -3.10 -0.24
C VAL A 261 9.37 -4.54 -0.33
N LEU A 262 9.27 -5.25 0.79
CA LEU A 262 8.88 -6.67 0.81
C LEU A 262 7.37 -6.90 0.73
N HIS A 263 6.57 -6.12 1.47
CA HIS A 263 5.16 -6.44 1.73
C HIS A 263 4.17 -5.48 1.04
N THR A 264 4.62 -4.29 0.65
CA THR A 264 3.74 -3.30 0.01
C THR A 264 4.00 -3.23 -1.49
N LYS A 265 3.10 -2.58 -2.23
CA LYS A 265 3.30 -2.39 -3.68
C LYS A 265 4.42 -1.36 -4.00
N LEU A 266 5.23 -0.92 -3.02
CA LEU A 266 6.20 0.18 -3.11
C LEU A 266 7.07 0.14 -4.38
N LEU A 267 7.60 -1.04 -4.73
CA LEU A 267 8.47 -1.21 -5.89
C LEU A 267 7.77 -0.89 -7.22
N ALA A 268 6.47 -1.19 -7.34
CA ALA A 268 5.66 -0.80 -8.48
C ALA A 268 5.25 0.67 -8.43
N ILE A 269 4.94 1.16 -7.21
CA ILE A 269 4.37 2.49 -6.95
C ILE A 269 5.34 3.63 -7.26
N HIS A 270 6.63 3.48 -6.95
CA HIS A 270 7.59 4.58 -7.11
C HIS A 270 8.12 4.75 -8.54
N SER A 271 7.55 4.03 -9.52
CA SER A 271 7.77 4.30 -10.95
C SER A 271 7.01 5.57 -11.37
N LYS A 272 7.63 6.42 -12.21
CA LYS A 272 6.97 7.64 -12.75
C LYS A 272 5.63 7.32 -13.44
N TRP A 273 5.55 6.15 -14.08
CA TRP A 273 4.35 5.69 -14.78
C TRP A 273 3.20 5.33 -13.82
N SER A 274 3.49 4.81 -12.63
CA SER A 274 2.44 4.44 -11.66
C SER A 274 1.68 5.68 -11.15
N TYR A 275 2.37 6.80 -10.90
CA TYR A 275 1.70 8.06 -10.54
C TYR A 275 0.70 8.52 -11.61
N ILE A 276 1.06 8.40 -12.89
CA ILE A 276 0.18 8.76 -14.01
C ILE A 276 -1.03 7.82 -14.07
N PHE A 277 -0.79 6.50 -14.02
CA PHE A 277 -1.87 5.50 -14.06
C PHE A 277 -2.84 5.62 -12.88
N ARG A 278 -2.35 5.94 -11.69
CA ARG A 278 -3.19 6.19 -10.50
C ARG A 278 -4.05 7.43 -10.64
N PHE A 279 -3.48 8.52 -11.16
CA PHE A 279 -4.25 9.73 -11.44
C PHE A 279 -5.36 9.45 -12.48
N ILE A 280 -5.06 8.66 -13.51
CA ILE A 280 -6.05 8.21 -14.50
C ILE A 280 -7.14 7.37 -13.83
N ALA A 281 -6.77 6.36 -13.02
CA ALA A 281 -7.71 5.48 -12.33
C ALA A 281 -8.63 6.26 -11.38
N PHE A 282 -8.08 7.17 -10.57
CA PHE A 282 -8.85 8.04 -9.68
C PHE A 282 -9.83 8.92 -10.46
N THR A 283 -9.35 9.56 -11.54
CA THR A 283 -10.17 10.41 -12.39
C THR A 283 -11.33 9.62 -13.01
N ASN A 284 -11.09 8.39 -13.45
CA ASN A 284 -12.14 7.53 -14.00
C ASN A 284 -13.25 7.23 -12.98
N ILE A 285 -12.91 6.95 -11.73
CA ILE A 285 -13.90 6.69 -10.67
C ILE A 285 -14.69 7.97 -10.35
N VAL A 286 -14.02 9.12 -10.28
CA VAL A 286 -14.67 10.42 -10.06
C VAL A 286 -15.62 10.77 -11.21
N VAL A 287 -15.21 10.58 -12.46
CA VAL A 287 -16.06 10.79 -13.64
C VAL A 287 -17.24 9.81 -13.64
N ALA A 288 -17.01 8.53 -13.31
CA ALA A 288 -18.09 7.56 -13.17
C ALA A 288 -19.11 7.98 -12.09
N TYR A 289 -18.66 8.54 -10.97
CA TYR A 289 -19.53 9.09 -9.92
C TYR A 289 -20.38 10.25 -10.44
N VAL A 290 -19.78 11.21 -11.15
CA VAL A 290 -20.49 12.35 -11.72
C VAL A 290 -21.54 11.89 -12.75
N LEU A 291 -21.18 10.94 -13.61
CA LEU A 291 -22.09 10.37 -14.61
C LEU A 291 -23.25 9.62 -13.94
N PHE A 292 -22.98 8.78 -12.94
CA PHE A 292 -24.01 8.08 -12.18
C PHE A 292 -24.95 9.06 -11.44
N ASN A 293 -24.40 10.18 -10.94
CA ASN A 293 -25.21 11.20 -10.29
C ASN A 293 -26.20 11.87 -11.26
N ARG A 294 -25.79 12.11 -12.52
CA ARG A 294 -26.61 12.70 -13.58
C ARG A 294 -27.66 11.73 -14.17
N LEU A 295 -27.55 10.44 -13.88
CA LEU A 295 -28.45 9.40 -14.39
C LEU A 295 -29.82 9.49 -13.70
N LYS A 296 -30.91 9.37 -14.49
CA LYS A 296 -32.29 9.30 -13.96
C LYS A 296 -32.53 7.92 -13.34
N LYS A 297 -32.73 7.86 -12.02
CA LYS A 297 -32.70 6.61 -11.24
C LYS A 297 -34.09 5.98 -11.03
N ASN A 298 -35.12 6.52 -11.66
CA ASN A 298 -36.53 6.17 -11.40
C ASN A 298 -36.88 4.69 -11.72
N ARG A 299 -35.99 3.97 -12.41
CA ARG A 299 -36.15 2.54 -12.75
C ARG A 299 -35.30 1.61 -11.87
N LEU A 300 -34.44 2.15 -11.01
CA LEU A 300 -33.53 1.37 -10.16
C LEU A 300 -34.10 1.25 -8.74
N PRO A 301 -33.99 0.08 -8.09
CA PRO A 301 -34.35 -0.06 -6.68
C PRO A 301 -33.55 0.89 -5.79
N GLU A 302 -34.20 1.53 -4.81
CA GLU A 302 -33.56 2.53 -3.94
C GLU A 302 -32.33 1.96 -3.19
N LEU A 303 -32.42 0.70 -2.74
CA LEU A 303 -31.30 0.01 -2.09
C LEU A 303 -30.10 -0.15 -3.01
N ASP A 304 -30.33 -0.48 -4.28
CA ASP A 304 -29.27 -0.68 -5.26
C ASP A 304 -28.57 0.64 -5.61
N VAL A 305 -29.33 1.72 -5.65
CA VAL A 305 -28.80 3.09 -5.78
C VAL A 305 -27.90 3.42 -4.58
N LYS A 306 -28.34 3.16 -3.35
CA LYS A 306 -27.56 3.40 -2.13
C LYS A 306 -26.26 2.59 -2.11
N ILE A 307 -26.30 1.31 -2.47
CA ILE A 307 -25.10 0.45 -2.56
C ILE A 307 -24.13 1.02 -3.60
N THR A 308 -24.64 1.44 -4.74
CA THR A 308 -23.81 1.98 -5.82
C THR A 308 -23.13 3.29 -5.42
N TYR A 309 -23.82 4.18 -4.71
CA TYR A 309 -23.21 5.37 -4.11
C TYR A 309 -22.14 5.00 -3.08
N ALA A 310 -22.38 3.99 -2.24
CA ALA A 310 -21.39 3.51 -1.28
C ALA A 310 -20.12 2.99 -1.97
N LEU A 311 -20.25 2.25 -3.08
CA LEU A 311 -19.11 1.80 -3.89
C LEU A 311 -18.31 2.96 -4.48
N LEU A 312 -18.99 3.95 -5.05
CA LEU A 312 -18.34 5.11 -5.67
C LEU A 312 -17.63 6.00 -4.64
N LEU A 313 -18.34 6.40 -3.59
CA LEU A 313 -17.76 7.23 -2.53
C LEU A 313 -16.67 6.48 -1.76
N GLY A 314 -16.88 5.19 -1.49
CA GLY A 314 -15.88 4.32 -0.88
C GLY A 314 -14.63 4.20 -1.74
N GLY A 315 -14.77 3.98 -3.05
CA GLY A 315 -13.65 3.93 -3.99
C GLY A 315 -12.85 5.24 -4.02
N ILE A 316 -13.54 6.39 -4.09
CA ILE A 316 -12.90 7.72 -4.03
C ILE A 316 -12.17 7.91 -2.70
N ALA A 317 -12.80 7.58 -1.58
CA ALA A 317 -12.20 7.72 -0.25
C ALA A 317 -10.95 6.84 -0.10
N LEU A 318 -11.01 5.58 -0.56
CA LEU A 318 -9.87 4.66 -0.55
C LEU A 318 -8.69 5.19 -1.37
N ASP A 319 -8.96 5.74 -2.56
CA ASP A 319 -7.92 6.33 -3.41
C ASP A 319 -7.31 7.60 -2.81
N VAL A 320 -8.13 8.46 -2.18
CA VAL A 320 -7.64 9.64 -1.45
C VAL A 320 -6.75 9.22 -0.28
N ILE A 321 -7.18 8.23 0.51
CA ILE A 321 -6.37 7.70 1.61
C ILE A 321 -5.04 7.15 1.08
N ALA A 322 -5.06 6.37 0.01
CA ALA A 322 -3.84 5.81 -0.59
C ALA A 322 -2.90 6.92 -1.13
N LEU A 323 -3.44 7.96 -1.74
CA LEU A 323 -2.67 9.12 -2.22
C LEU A 323 -2.05 9.90 -1.06
N VAL A 324 -2.79 10.12 0.02
CA VAL A 324 -2.28 10.75 1.24
C VAL A 324 -1.14 9.93 1.85
N MET A 325 -1.30 8.61 1.97
CA MET A 325 -0.24 7.72 2.47
C MET A 325 1.00 7.74 1.57
N LEU A 326 0.82 7.81 0.25
CA LEU A 326 1.91 7.87 -0.71
C LEU A 326 2.71 9.18 -0.62
N VAL A 327 2.02 10.32 -0.56
CA VAL A 327 2.66 11.64 -0.49
C VAL A 327 3.46 11.79 0.81
N PHE A 328 2.93 11.30 1.92
CA PHE A 328 3.56 11.38 3.24
C PHE A 328 4.40 10.14 3.63
N SER A 329 4.75 9.30 2.65
CA SER A 329 5.68 8.20 2.87
C SER A 329 7.09 8.70 3.17
N ASP A 330 7.75 8.07 4.15
CA ASP A 330 9.15 8.37 4.50
C ASP A 330 10.09 8.10 3.30
N TRP A 331 9.66 7.29 2.31
CA TRP A 331 10.45 6.99 1.12
C TRP A 331 10.65 8.21 0.22
N ASN A 332 9.59 9.01 0.03
CA ASN A 332 9.68 10.23 -0.77
C ASN A 332 10.58 11.27 -0.08
N VAL A 333 10.56 11.34 1.26
CA VAL A 333 11.49 12.18 2.03
C VAL A 333 12.93 11.76 1.80
N GLY A 334 13.25 10.48 2.02
CA GLY A 334 14.61 9.96 1.90
C GLY A 334 15.16 10.19 0.49
N ARG A 335 14.35 9.89 -0.53
CA ARG A 335 14.74 10.09 -1.94
C ARG A 335 15.01 11.56 -2.27
N ILE A 336 14.11 12.47 -1.89
CA ILE A 336 14.25 13.90 -2.18
C ILE A 336 15.50 14.45 -1.49
N LYS A 337 15.71 14.12 -0.22
CA LYS A 337 16.84 14.63 0.57
C LYS A 337 18.20 14.09 0.13
N CYS A 338 18.28 12.82 -0.29
CA CYS A 338 19.54 12.25 -0.74
C CYS A 338 19.90 12.68 -2.17
N CYS A 339 18.92 12.83 -3.06
CA CYS A 339 19.14 13.07 -4.49
C CYS A 339 19.07 14.54 -4.94
N ASN A 340 18.58 15.49 -4.12
CA ASN A 340 18.59 16.89 -4.52
C ASN A 340 19.97 17.55 -4.31
N THR A 341 20.67 17.71 -5.43
CA THR A 341 21.72 18.72 -5.65
C THR A 341 21.24 19.81 -6.62
N GLY A 342 20.05 19.68 -7.23
CA GLY A 342 19.48 20.64 -8.20
C GLY A 342 18.14 21.22 -7.73
N SER A 343 18.11 22.51 -7.39
CA SER A 343 16.93 23.24 -6.91
C SER A 343 15.88 23.45 -8.01
N SER A 344 14.83 22.63 -8.06
CA SER A 344 13.60 22.98 -8.79
C SER A 344 12.51 23.53 -7.85
N LYS A 345 11.61 24.41 -8.34
CA LYS A 345 10.50 24.95 -7.54
C LYS A 345 9.58 23.87 -6.98
N LEU A 346 9.36 22.78 -7.73
CA LEU A 346 8.58 21.62 -7.28
C LEU A 346 9.23 20.95 -6.07
N ASP A 347 10.55 20.83 -6.03
CA ASP A 347 11.26 20.25 -4.90
C ASP A 347 11.10 21.06 -3.62
N SER A 348 11.09 22.40 -3.71
CA SER A 348 10.83 23.25 -2.55
C SER A 348 9.41 23.10 -2.01
N PHE A 349 8.43 22.91 -2.89
CA PHE A 349 7.03 22.66 -2.51
C PHE A 349 6.87 21.29 -1.86
N PHE A 350 7.41 20.23 -2.48
CA PHE A 350 7.43 18.90 -1.88
C PHE A 350 8.18 18.87 -0.56
N HIS A 351 9.32 19.55 -0.45
CA HIS A 351 10.08 19.60 0.80
C HIS A 351 9.25 20.24 1.93
N LYS A 352 8.53 21.34 1.65
CA LYS A 352 7.65 22.01 2.63
C LYS A 352 6.41 21.20 2.98
N LEU A 353 5.82 20.50 2.01
CA LEU A 353 4.62 19.68 2.20
C LEU A 353 4.94 18.40 2.99
N VAL A 354 6.07 17.77 2.70
CA VAL A 354 6.44 16.48 3.31
C VAL A 354 7.16 16.67 4.65
N SER A 355 7.79 17.82 4.95
CA SER A 355 8.46 18.03 6.24
C SER A 355 7.51 18.12 7.44
N SER A 356 6.32 18.66 7.27
CA SER A 356 5.34 18.91 8.34
C SER A 356 4.84 17.63 9.06
N PRO A 357 4.46 16.55 8.36
CA PRO A 357 3.98 15.33 9.03
C PRO A 357 5.08 14.35 9.48
N ILE A 358 6.34 14.57 9.14
CA ILE A 358 7.45 13.72 9.61
C ILE A 358 7.60 13.82 11.13
N ASP A 359 7.41 15.01 11.69
CA ASP A 359 7.49 15.25 13.13
C ASP A 359 6.35 14.55 13.90
N LEU A 360 5.23 14.27 13.24
CA LEU A 360 4.16 13.46 13.84
C LEU A 360 4.58 11.99 14.04
N LYS A 361 5.47 11.48 13.19
CA LYS A 361 6.02 10.12 13.26
C LYS A 361 7.23 10.00 14.20
N LYS A 362 7.70 11.12 14.77
CA LYS A 362 8.80 11.11 15.73
C LYS A 362 8.40 10.28 16.95
N PRO A 363 9.23 9.31 17.37
CA PRO A 363 8.90 8.49 18.52
C PRO A 363 8.83 9.35 19.79
N ARG A 364 7.68 9.28 20.45
CA ARG A 364 7.40 9.85 21.78
C ARG A 364 7.57 8.77 22.81
N PHE A 365 8.18 9.11 23.93
CA PHE A 365 8.40 8.21 25.05
C PHE A 365 7.82 8.81 26.31
N ALA A 366 7.23 7.98 27.16
CA ALA A 366 6.75 8.33 28.49
C ALA A 366 7.60 7.60 29.54
N THR A 367 7.98 8.31 30.59
CA THR A 367 8.64 7.74 31.77
C THR A 367 7.58 7.34 32.78
N CYS A 368 7.59 6.07 33.21
CA CYS A 368 6.86 5.64 34.39
C CYS A 368 7.84 5.32 35.51
N GLU A 369 7.63 5.96 36.66
CA GLU A 369 8.28 5.58 37.90
C GLU A 369 7.64 4.29 38.41
N VAL A 370 8.44 3.24 38.60
CA VAL A 370 7.96 1.98 39.16
C VAL A 370 8.13 2.04 40.67
N GLU A 371 7.03 2.28 41.38
CA GLU A 371 6.92 2.28 42.85
C GLU A 371 7.87 3.24 43.61
N PRO A 372 7.48 3.76 44.78
CA PRO A 372 8.24 4.81 45.49
C PRO A 372 9.60 4.35 46.09
N LYS A 373 10.13 3.19 45.69
CA LYS A 373 11.36 2.61 46.28
C LYS A 373 12.34 1.98 45.27
N ALA A 374 12.09 2.05 43.96
CA ALA A 374 13.05 1.60 42.96
C ALA A 374 13.62 2.81 42.19
N ASP A 375 14.95 2.99 42.22
CA ASP A 375 15.69 3.99 41.42
C ASP A 375 15.66 3.71 39.89
N ALA A 376 14.71 2.90 39.41
CA ALA A 376 14.60 2.48 38.03
C ALA A 376 13.42 3.17 37.34
N THR A 377 13.70 4.23 36.61
CA THR A 377 12.74 4.83 35.66
C THR A 377 12.67 3.99 34.39
N ASN A 378 11.52 3.38 34.11
CA ASN A 378 11.32 2.69 32.85
C ASN A 378 10.75 3.67 31.81
N VAL A 379 11.38 3.70 30.62
CA VAL A 379 10.98 4.52 29.49
C VAL A 379 10.24 3.64 28.49
N PHE A 380 9.00 3.98 28.15
CA PHE A 380 8.16 3.23 27.20
C PHE A 380 7.77 4.11 26.00
N LEU A 381 7.67 3.53 24.81
CA LEU A 381 7.25 4.24 23.60
C LEU A 381 5.73 4.57 23.60
N ASP A 382 5.38 5.84 23.72
CA ASP A 382 4.01 6.39 23.77
C ASP A 382 3.54 7.01 22.43
N THR A 383 4.13 6.57 21.32
CA THR A 383 3.74 7.10 20.00
C THR A 383 2.40 6.50 19.58
N PRO A 384 1.39 7.30 19.17
CA PRO A 384 0.11 6.77 18.73
C PRO A 384 0.29 5.74 17.61
N PHE A 385 -0.45 4.63 17.67
CA PHE A 385 -0.32 3.49 16.76
C PHE A 385 -0.31 3.87 15.27
N ILE A 386 -1.09 4.87 14.88
CA ILE A 386 -1.23 5.36 13.50
C ILE A 386 0.04 6.06 13.00
N PHE A 387 0.80 6.70 13.89
CA PHE A 387 2.03 7.45 13.54
C PHE A 387 3.32 6.68 13.87
N ARG A 388 3.21 5.54 14.54
CA ARG A 388 4.35 4.70 14.92
C ARG A 388 4.93 3.99 13.69
N ARG A 389 6.25 4.15 13.46
CA ARG A 389 6.96 3.53 12.33
C ARG A 389 7.26 2.04 12.53
N TRP A 390 7.68 1.67 13.74
CA TRP A 390 8.01 0.29 14.09
C TRP A 390 7.68 0.02 15.57
N SER A 391 7.43 -1.24 15.93
CA SER A 391 7.29 -1.61 17.36
C SER A 391 8.67 -1.79 18.01
N GLU A 392 8.75 -1.75 19.33
CA GLU A 392 10.02 -2.02 20.06
C GLU A 392 10.53 -3.45 19.85
N SER A 393 9.72 -4.33 19.26
CA SER A 393 10.05 -5.71 18.92
C SER A 393 10.18 -5.93 17.41
N ILE A 394 11.11 -6.79 17.01
CA ILE A 394 11.24 -7.25 15.64
C ILE A 394 10.63 -8.66 15.54
N TYR A 395 9.52 -8.79 14.81
CA TYR A 395 8.92 -10.09 14.54
C TYR A 395 9.54 -10.71 13.28
N ALA A 396 9.98 -11.97 13.38
CA ALA A 396 10.59 -12.69 12.27
C ALA A 396 9.67 -12.74 11.04
N SER A 397 8.35 -12.90 11.24
CA SER A 397 7.34 -12.90 10.16
C SER A 397 7.29 -11.63 9.30
N ASN A 398 7.88 -10.52 9.78
CA ASN A 398 7.92 -9.26 9.06
C ASN A 398 9.21 -9.08 8.23
N LEU A 399 10.30 -9.83 8.52
CA LEU A 399 11.63 -9.61 7.93
C LEU A 399 12.35 -10.88 7.43
N PHE A 400 12.07 -12.05 8.01
CA PHE A 400 12.75 -13.30 7.72
C PHE A 400 11.77 -14.33 7.13
N PHE A 401 12.27 -15.05 6.13
CA PHE A 401 11.58 -16.09 5.38
C PHE A 401 11.69 -17.45 6.06
#